data_AF-A0A5B1M4E7-F1
#
_entry.id   AF-A0A5B1M4E7-F1
#
_cell.length_a   1.000
_cell.length_b   1.000
_cell.length_c   1.000
_cell.angle_alpha   90.00
_cell.angle_beta   90.00
_cell.angle_gamma   90.00
#
_symmetry.space_group_name_H-M   'P 1'
#
loop_
_entity.id
_entity.type
_entity.pdbx_description
1 polymer ?
#
loop_
_entity_poly.entity_id
_entity_poly.type
_entity_poly.pdbx_seq_one_letter_code
_entity_poly.pdbx_strand_id
1 'polypeptide(L)'
;MPFVPFCDGWEPDTDPPAYLGWYAASLASADPAVVDAATIPVERIAGRVVLVAGGDDQVWPAADFAAAIAARRDAHGLPTSVVTAPDAGHRVLLPGETPVEGGQRMRRGGTVDADRALGERAWPHVVDALGLAAYR
;
A
#
# COMPACT_ATOMS: atom_id res chain seq x y z
N MET A 1 3.25 -8.93 18.96
CA MET A 1 2.62 -7.84 18.17
C MET A 1 1.29 -8.37 17.68
N PRO A 2 0.15 -7.68 17.86
CA PRO A 2 -1.14 -8.12 17.33
C PRO A 2 -1.13 -8.15 15.80
N PHE A 3 -1.90 -9.07 15.20
CA PHE A 3 -2.04 -9.21 13.75
C PHE A 3 -3.40 -9.85 13.42
N VAL A 4 -3.88 -9.65 12.19
CA VAL A 4 -5.06 -10.35 11.67
C VAL A 4 -4.60 -11.69 11.08
N PRO A 5 -5.06 -12.84 11.60
CA PRO A 5 -4.70 -14.13 11.04
C PRO A 5 -5.32 -14.30 9.65
N PHE A 6 -4.64 -15.04 8.78
CA PHE A 6 -5.22 -15.44 7.51
C PHE A 6 -6.34 -16.44 7.72
N CYS A 7 -7.42 -16.33 6.95
CA CYS A 7 -8.48 -17.33 6.97
C CYS A 7 -8.00 -18.64 6.35
N ASP A 8 -8.35 -19.77 6.97
CA ASP A 8 -7.98 -21.10 6.47
C ASP A 8 -8.74 -21.47 5.19
N GLY A 9 -8.22 -22.45 4.46
CA GLY A 9 -8.90 -23.05 3.30
C GLY A 9 -9.00 -22.15 2.06
N TRP A 10 -8.28 -21.01 2.03
CA TRP A 10 -8.15 -20.19 0.84
C TRP A 10 -7.13 -20.82 -0.12
N GLU A 11 -7.47 -20.82 -1.41
CA GLU A 11 -6.59 -21.24 -2.50
C GLU A 11 -6.55 -20.13 -3.57
N PRO A 12 -5.39 -19.88 -4.20
CA PRO A 12 -5.29 -18.92 -5.29
C PRO A 12 -6.01 -19.44 -6.53
N ASP A 13 -6.77 -18.57 -7.19
CA ASP A 13 -7.43 -18.82 -8.46
C ASP A 13 -6.56 -18.48 -9.68
N THR A 14 -5.40 -17.82 -9.46
CA THR A 14 -4.46 -17.44 -10.51
C THR A 14 -3.10 -18.13 -10.37
N ASP A 15 -2.42 -18.27 -11.51
CA ASP A 15 -1.02 -18.67 -11.56
C ASP A 15 -0.18 -17.63 -12.33
N PRO A 16 0.81 -16.94 -11.71
CA PRO A 16 1.20 -17.00 -10.30
C PRO A 16 0.08 -16.52 -9.35
N PRO A 17 0.12 -16.89 -8.06
CA PRO A 17 -0.94 -16.59 -7.10
C PRO A 17 -1.08 -15.09 -6.82
N ALA A 18 -2.30 -14.57 -6.89
CA ALA A 18 -2.69 -13.27 -6.35
C ALA A 18 -3.20 -13.46 -4.92
N TYR A 19 -2.69 -12.67 -3.97
CA TYR A 19 -3.04 -12.80 -2.55
C TYR A 19 -4.04 -11.75 -2.08
N LEU A 20 -4.37 -10.77 -2.93
CA LEU A 20 -5.34 -9.71 -2.64
C LEU A 20 -6.64 -10.27 -2.04
N GLY A 21 -7.22 -11.28 -2.70
CA GLY A 21 -8.45 -11.92 -2.24
C GLY A 21 -8.31 -12.58 -0.87
N TRP A 22 -7.15 -13.19 -0.58
CA TRP A 22 -6.90 -13.80 0.72
C TRP A 22 -6.82 -12.77 1.84
N TYR A 23 -6.07 -11.67 1.63
CA TYR A 23 -5.96 -10.56 2.57
C TYR A 23 -7.33 -9.94 2.85
N ALA A 24 -8.10 -9.66 1.79
CA ALA A 24 -9.42 -9.05 1.91
C ALA A 24 -10.39 -9.97 2.68
N ALA A 25 -10.44 -11.26 2.33
CA ALA A 25 -11.30 -12.24 3.02
C ALA A 25 -10.90 -12.44 4.48
N SER A 26 -9.60 -12.48 4.77
CA SER A 26 -9.08 -12.61 6.13
C SER A 26 -9.45 -11.40 7.00
N LEU A 27 -9.29 -10.18 6.46
CA LEU A 27 -9.69 -8.97 7.17
C LEU A 27 -11.21 -8.89 7.39
N ALA A 28 -12.00 -9.26 6.38
CA ALA A 28 -13.47 -9.20 6.45
C ALA A 28 -14.07 -10.24 7.40
N SER A 29 -13.40 -11.37 7.61
CA SER A 29 -13.87 -12.47 8.48
C SER A 29 -13.32 -12.40 9.91
N ALA A 30 -12.34 -11.54 10.16
CA ALA A 30 -11.73 -11.41 11.47
C ALA A 30 -12.68 -10.80 12.51
N ASP A 31 -12.53 -11.22 13.76
CA ASP A 31 -13.20 -10.58 14.90
C ASP A 31 -12.83 -9.09 14.95
N PRO A 32 -13.81 -8.16 15.05
CA PRO A 32 -13.53 -6.73 15.16
C PRO A 32 -12.52 -6.37 16.24
N ALA A 33 -12.52 -7.06 17.38
CA ALA A 33 -11.55 -6.82 18.45
C ALA A 33 -10.12 -7.19 18.05
N VAL A 34 -9.94 -8.20 17.18
CA VAL A 34 -8.64 -8.57 16.61
C VAL A 34 -8.18 -7.52 15.61
N VAL A 35 -9.09 -7.04 14.75
CA VAL A 35 -8.80 -5.96 13.80
C VAL A 35 -8.41 -4.69 14.53
N ASP A 36 -9.15 -4.30 15.57
CA ASP A 36 -8.86 -3.12 16.39
C ASP A 36 -7.49 -3.24 17.07
N ALA A 37 -7.17 -4.40 17.66
CA ALA A 37 -5.88 -4.63 18.29
C ALA A 37 -4.71 -4.61 17.28
N ALA A 38 -4.92 -5.08 16.06
CA ALA A 38 -3.94 -5.09 14.98
C ALA A 38 -3.80 -3.74 14.25
N THR A 39 -4.78 -2.84 14.40
CA THR A 39 -4.81 -1.56 13.68
C THR A 39 -3.69 -0.65 14.16
N ILE A 40 -2.88 -0.17 13.22
CA ILE A 40 -1.79 0.77 13.49
C ILE A 40 -2.39 2.15 13.81
N PRO A 41 -2.05 2.79 14.94
CA PRO A 41 -2.59 4.10 15.32
C PRO A 41 -1.87 5.23 14.57
N VAL A 42 -2.19 5.38 13.28
CA VAL A 42 -1.56 6.32 12.34
C VAL A 42 -1.71 7.80 12.71
N GLU A 43 -2.68 8.13 13.56
CA GLU A 43 -2.87 9.45 14.18
C GLU A 43 -1.77 9.80 15.18
N ARG A 44 -1.02 8.82 15.67
CA ARG A 44 0.11 9.04 16.60
C ARG A 44 1.42 9.33 15.89
N ILE A 45 1.44 9.28 14.56
CA ILE A 45 2.62 9.61 13.76
C ILE A 45 2.78 11.13 13.74
N ALA A 46 3.82 11.63 14.41
CA ALA A 46 4.14 13.07 14.51
C ALA A 46 4.71 13.68 13.21
N GLY A 47 5.19 12.84 12.29
CA GLY A 47 5.79 13.26 11.02
C GLY A 47 4.78 13.44 9.88
N ARG A 48 5.29 13.94 8.75
CA ARG A 48 4.57 13.93 7.47
C ARG A 48 4.39 12.48 7.01
N VAL A 49 3.19 12.17 6.51
CA VAL A 49 2.85 10.85 5.99
C VAL A 49 2.54 10.97 4.50
N VAL A 50 3.26 10.19 3.70
CA VAL A 50 3.03 10.00 2.27
C VAL A 50 2.66 8.54 2.06
N LEU A 51 1.51 8.31 1.43
CA LEU A 51 1.01 6.99 1.09
C LEU A 51 1.06 6.83 -0.42
N VAL A 52 1.71 5.77 -0.89
CA VAL A 52 1.83 5.44 -2.30
C VAL A 52 1.28 4.04 -2.50
N ALA A 53 0.23 3.91 -3.31
CA ALA A 53 -0.46 2.64 -3.49
C ALA A 53 -0.87 2.42 -4.94
N GLY A 54 -0.53 1.25 -5.47
CA GLY A 54 -1.06 0.76 -6.73
C GLY A 54 -2.52 0.35 -6.58
N GLY A 55 -3.36 0.75 -7.54
CA GLY A 55 -4.77 0.36 -7.62
C GLY A 55 -4.96 -1.08 -8.08
N ASP A 56 -4.00 -1.62 -8.83
CA ASP A 56 -3.94 -3.02 -9.26
C ASP A 56 -2.96 -3.83 -8.38
N ASP A 57 -2.78 -3.48 -7.10
CA ASP A 57 -1.96 -4.32 -6.20
C ASP A 57 -2.65 -5.67 -5.98
N GLN A 58 -2.05 -6.73 -6.50
CA GLN A 58 -2.57 -8.10 -6.41
C GLN A 58 -2.06 -8.89 -5.19
N VAL A 59 -1.31 -8.25 -4.29
CA VAL A 59 -0.77 -8.84 -3.06
C VAL A 59 -1.66 -8.55 -1.85
N TRP A 60 -2.06 -7.29 -1.67
CA TRP A 60 -2.96 -6.85 -0.59
C TRP A 60 -3.75 -5.60 -1.03
N PRO A 61 -4.83 -5.21 -0.34
CA PRO A 61 -5.66 -4.07 -0.75
C PRO A 61 -5.00 -2.72 -0.41
N ALA A 62 -3.90 -2.40 -1.11
CA ALA A 62 -3.06 -1.24 -0.81
C ALA A 62 -3.81 0.09 -0.92
N ALA A 63 -4.62 0.24 -1.98
CA ALA A 63 -5.40 1.46 -2.20
C ALA A 63 -6.46 1.69 -1.10
N ASP A 64 -7.14 0.63 -0.67
CA ASP A 64 -8.13 0.70 0.42
C ASP A 64 -7.45 1.02 1.75
N PHE A 65 -6.30 0.41 2.04
CA PHE A 65 -5.50 0.75 3.21
C PHE A 65 -5.03 2.19 3.20
N ALA A 66 -4.57 2.71 2.05
CA ALA A 66 -4.17 4.10 1.92
C ALA A 66 -5.35 5.06 2.20
N ALA A 67 -6.54 4.74 1.68
CA ALA A 67 -7.75 5.52 1.93
C ALA A 67 -8.16 5.50 3.41
N ALA A 68 -8.12 4.33 4.06
CA ALA A 68 -8.45 4.19 5.48
C ALA A 68 -7.48 4.98 6.39
N ILE A 69 -6.18 4.93 6.09
CA ILE A 69 -5.16 5.70 6.82
C ILE A 69 -5.41 7.20 6.64
N ALA A 70 -5.66 7.65 5.42
CA ALA A 70 -5.92 9.06 5.13
C ALA A 70 -7.17 9.57 5.86
N ALA A 71 -8.27 8.82 5.81
CA ALA A 71 -9.51 9.16 6.50
C ALA A 71 -9.31 9.26 8.03
N ARG A 72 -8.60 8.30 8.63
CA ARG A 72 -8.31 8.31 10.08
C ARG A 72 -7.45 9.51 10.48
N ARG A 73 -6.45 9.87 9.67
CA ARG A 73 -5.60 11.05 9.92
C ARG A 73 -6.35 12.36 9.70
N ASP A 74 -7.19 12.45 8.68
CA ASP A 74 -8.06 13.60 8.41
C ASP A 74 -9.03 13.87 9.56
N ALA A 75 -9.64 12.82 10.14
CA ALA A 75 -10.48 12.93 11.33
C ALA A 75 -9.76 13.51 12.56
N HIS A 76 -8.42 13.50 12.57
CA HIS A 76 -7.58 14.11 13.61
C HIS A 76 -6.94 15.44 13.16
N GLY A 77 -7.33 15.98 12.00
CA GLY A 77 -6.76 17.21 11.43
C GLY A 77 -5.30 17.08 10.99
N LEU A 78 -4.83 15.85 10.72
CA LEU A 78 -3.44 15.59 10.37
C LEU A 78 -3.28 15.46 8.85
N PRO A 79 -2.41 16.27 8.22
CA PRO A 79 -2.20 16.20 6.78
C PRO A 79 -1.57 14.87 6.37
N THR A 80 -2.02 14.36 5.22
CA THR A 80 -1.56 13.11 4.61
C THR A 80 -1.54 13.30 3.09
N SER A 81 -0.42 13.01 2.44
CA SER A 81 -0.36 12.96 0.98
C SER A 81 -0.67 11.55 0.51
N VAL A 82 -1.62 11.40 -0.41
CA VAL A 82 -1.99 10.10 -0.98
C VAL A 82 -1.78 10.16 -2.48
N VAL A 83 -1.00 9.22 -3.01
CA VAL A 83 -0.73 9.09 -4.44
C VAL A 83 -1.08 7.67 -4.86
N THR A 84 -2.09 7.56 -5.72
CA THR A 84 -2.52 6.27 -6.28
C THR A 84 -2.56 6.32 -7.80
N ALA A 85 -2.46 5.14 -8.42
CA ALA A 85 -2.64 4.95 -9.85
C ALA A 85 -3.42 3.65 -10.08
N PRO A 86 -4.57 3.68 -10.79
CA PRO A 86 -5.41 2.50 -11.01
C PRO A 86 -4.64 1.33 -11.61
N ASP A 87 -3.74 1.60 -12.55
CA ASP A 87 -3.03 0.57 -13.32
C ASP A 87 -1.66 0.18 -12.74
N ALA A 88 -1.25 0.79 -11.61
CA ALA A 88 -0.01 0.42 -10.94
C ALA A 88 -0.25 -0.72 -9.95
N GLY A 89 0.75 -1.59 -9.79
CA GLY A 89 0.69 -2.75 -8.93
C GLY A 89 1.50 -2.57 -7.65
N HIS A 90 1.97 -3.69 -7.12
CA HIS A 90 2.67 -3.76 -5.84
C HIS A 90 4.11 -3.20 -5.89
N ARG A 91 4.73 -3.12 -7.07
CA ARG A 91 6.16 -2.81 -7.23
C ARG A 91 6.38 -1.39 -7.77
N VAL A 92 5.85 -0.39 -7.07
CA VAL A 92 6.12 1.02 -7.38
C VAL A 92 7.62 1.26 -7.52
N LEU A 93 8.02 2.00 -8.56
CA LEU A 93 9.42 2.29 -8.87
C LEU A 93 9.66 3.79 -8.72
N LEU A 94 10.45 4.19 -7.71
CA LEU A 94 10.88 5.57 -7.55
C LEU A 94 11.90 5.97 -8.63
N PRO A 95 12.13 7.28 -8.86
CA PRO A 95 13.07 7.73 -9.87
C PRO A 95 14.47 7.14 -9.69
N GLY A 96 15.01 6.56 -10.76
CA GLY A 96 16.33 5.90 -10.77
C GLY A 96 16.34 4.44 -10.33
N GLU A 97 15.21 3.90 -9.84
CA GLU A 97 15.11 2.48 -9.49
C GLU A 97 14.96 1.60 -10.74
N THR A 98 15.48 0.38 -10.63
CA THR A 98 15.30 -0.66 -11.65
C THR A 98 14.28 -1.68 -11.14
N PRO A 99 13.46 -2.28 -12.03
CA PRO A 99 12.50 -3.30 -11.62
C PRO A 99 13.20 -4.46 -10.91
N VAL A 100 12.70 -4.83 -9.73
CA VAL A 100 13.15 -6.05 -9.05
C VAL A 100 12.62 -7.26 -9.79
N GLU A 101 13.47 -8.25 -10.07
CA GLU A 101 13.07 -9.50 -10.75
C GLU A 101 12.86 -10.69 -9.80
N GLY A 102 13.52 -10.69 -8.63
CA GLY A 102 13.48 -11.80 -7.66
C GLY A 102 12.27 -11.81 -6.72
N GLY A 103 12.32 -12.70 -5.73
CA GLY A 103 11.31 -12.84 -4.67
C GLY A 103 10.32 -13.99 -4.88
N GLN A 104 9.39 -14.16 -3.93
CA GLN A 104 8.36 -15.20 -4.03
C GLN A 104 7.52 -14.99 -5.29
N ARG A 105 7.21 -16.10 -5.96
CA ARG A 105 6.36 -16.14 -7.16
C ARG A 105 4.93 -15.77 -6.77
N MET A 106 4.48 -14.61 -7.24
CA MET A 106 3.16 -14.07 -6.98
C MET A 106 2.77 -13.08 -8.08
N ARG A 107 1.47 -12.95 -8.33
CA ARG A 107 0.92 -11.87 -9.14
C ARG A 107 1.03 -10.59 -8.31
N ARG A 108 1.70 -9.59 -8.87
CA ARG A 108 1.93 -8.28 -8.22
C ARG A 108 1.02 -7.19 -8.79
N GLY A 109 0.38 -7.50 -9.92
CA GLY A 109 -0.41 -6.58 -10.73
C GLY A 109 0.42 -5.44 -11.30
N GLY A 110 -0.28 -4.58 -12.02
CA GLY A 110 0.26 -3.46 -12.76
C GLY A 110 1.22 -3.83 -13.88
N THR A 111 1.90 -2.80 -14.37
CA THR A 111 2.97 -2.91 -15.35
C THR A 111 4.16 -2.08 -14.87
N VAL A 112 5.37 -2.41 -15.34
CA VAL A 112 6.59 -1.65 -15.02
C VAL A 112 6.43 -0.15 -15.35
N ASP A 113 5.75 0.17 -16.45
CA ASP A 113 5.54 1.56 -16.86
C ASP A 113 4.54 2.28 -15.96
N ALA A 114 3.45 1.62 -15.55
CA ALA A 114 2.50 2.17 -14.59
C ALA A 114 3.12 2.35 -13.20
N ASP A 115 3.92 1.38 -12.75
CA ASP A 115 4.64 1.42 -11.48
C ASP A 115 5.66 2.56 -11.44
N ARG A 116 6.39 2.77 -12.55
CA ARG A 116 7.30 3.92 -12.71
C ARG A 116 6.53 5.23 -12.73
N ALA A 117 5.44 5.32 -13.48
CA ALA A 117 4.62 6.53 -13.53
C ALA A 117 4.04 6.89 -12.14
N LEU A 118 3.66 5.90 -11.33
CA LEU A 118 3.23 6.12 -9.95
C LEU A 118 4.39 6.64 -9.08
N GLY A 119 5.58 6.06 -9.18
CA GLY A 119 6.73 6.53 -8.40
C GLY A 119 7.21 7.94 -8.80
N GLU A 120 7.22 8.27 -10.09
CA GLU A 120 7.49 9.64 -10.57
C GLU A 120 6.48 10.65 -10.01
N ARG A 121 5.19 10.28 -9.96
CA ARG A 121 4.15 11.12 -9.36
C ARG A 121 4.29 11.23 -7.84
N ALA A 122 4.76 10.19 -7.17
CA ALA A 122 4.95 10.18 -5.73
C ALA A 122 6.18 10.97 -5.28
N TRP A 123 7.21 11.03 -6.13
CA TRP A 123 8.52 11.55 -5.76
C TRP A 123 8.53 12.98 -5.19
N PRO A 124 7.81 13.96 -5.77
CA PRO A 124 7.75 15.31 -5.20
C PRO A 124 7.21 15.33 -3.76
N HIS A 125 6.25 14.46 -3.44
CA HIS A 125 5.70 14.35 -2.09
C HIS A 125 6.69 13.72 -1.12
N VAL A 126 7.46 12.73 -1.57
CA VAL A 126 8.53 12.10 -0.76
C VAL A 126 9.64 13.11 -0.45
N VAL A 127 10.12 13.84 -1.47
CA VAL A 127 11.14 14.89 -1.33
C VAL A 127 10.70 15.97 -0.36
N ASP A 128 9.47 16.49 -0.52
CA ASP A 128 8.89 17.48 0.38
C ASP A 128 8.72 16.94 1.81
N ALA A 129 8.26 15.69 1.97
CA ALA A 129 8.11 15.07 3.29
C ALA A 129 9.43 14.92 4.05
N LEU A 130 10.53 14.66 3.33
CA LEU A 130 11.87 14.53 3.88
C LEU A 130 12.60 15.88 4.06
N GLY A 131 12.03 16.99 3.57
CA GLY A 131 12.68 18.29 3.59
C GLY A 131 13.95 18.35 2.74
N LEU A 132 14.06 17.48 1.72
CA LEU A 132 15.17 17.49 0.79
C LEU A 132 15.01 18.72 -0.11
N ALA A 133 16.03 19.56 -0.20
CA ALA A 133 16.02 20.70 -1.10
C ALA A 133 15.73 20.20 -2.52
N ALA A 134 14.74 20.79 -3.19
CA ALA A 134 14.57 20.59 -4.61
C ALA A 134 15.89 20.97 -5.30
N TYR A 135 16.57 20.01 -5.91
CA TYR A 135 17.67 20.31 -6.82
C TYR A 135 17.10 21.27 -7.87
N ARG A 136 17.51 22.55 -7.78
CA ARG A 136 17.32 23.53 -8.84
C ARG A 136 18.38 23.35 -9.89
#